data_AF-A0A9W9ZXV7-F1
#
_entry.id   AF-A0A9W9ZXV7-F1
#
_cell.length_a   1.000
_cell.length_b   1.000
_cell.length_c   1.000
_cell.angle_alpha   90.00
_cell.angle_beta   90.00
_cell.angle_gamma   90.00
#
_symmetry.space_group_name_H-M   'P 1'
#
loop_
_entity.id
_entity.type
_entity.pdbx_description
1 polymer ?
#
loop_
_entity_poly.entity_id
_entity_poly.type
_entity_poly.pdbx_seq_one_letter_code
_entity_poly.pdbx_strand_id
1 'polypeptide(L)'
;MCVVFLSGVVIFKSIKNDIGGPADSPSNPVQWWPKDFGGLLTAIAIAGLTFSCHFNILPMHGELQYQTRANKRIILYTAMTITYVLNLFVSFFGFFQFRQYIDQDITKNYAHDDVLVNIGRVALALTLLLSFPLLIFPCRAVINRLIWRIESKTLLQSQPSMASRSLEYVSNVTGTGPSRLMWLLETGLLVFVGYILAYYIPQVAMVWGFVGAIGTTLMIYILPPAFYLRVRIHPPRPDLKQIAAWGLMLTGFAVLIVCTYQSFANVIDPIPNVVRPHGVSNSTASPSL
;
A
#
# COMPACT_ATOMS: atom_id res chain seq x y z
N MET A 1 -2.90 -13.41 -8.97
CA MET A 1 -2.76 -13.88 -10.37
C MET A 1 -2.07 -12.86 -11.26
N CYS A 2 -2.60 -11.64 -11.44
CA CYS A 2 -1.92 -10.60 -12.23
C CYS A 2 -0.47 -10.32 -11.79
N VAL A 3 -0.23 -10.16 -10.48
CA VAL A 3 1.12 -9.94 -9.93
C VAL A 3 2.06 -11.09 -10.30
N VAL A 4 1.62 -12.35 -10.18
CA VAL A 4 2.43 -13.52 -10.54
C VAL A 4 2.74 -13.54 -12.04
N PHE A 5 1.77 -13.20 -12.88
CA PHE A 5 1.96 -13.09 -14.32
C PHE A 5 3.00 -12.03 -14.68
N LEU A 6 2.86 -10.81 -14.15
CA LEU A 6 3.84 -9.74 -14.37
C LEU A 6 5.23 -10.09 -13.84
N SER A 7 5.28 -10.74 -12.67
CA SER A 7 6.53 -11.24 -12.10
C SER A 7 7.21 -12.20 -13.07
N GLY A 8 6.46 -13.15 -13.61
CA GLY A 8 6.95 -14.10 -14.62
C GLY A 8 7.41 -13.42 -15.91
N VAL A 9 6.67 -12.41 -16.41
CA VAL A 9 7.06 -11.65 -17.62
C VAL A 9 8.38 -10.91 -17.39
N VAL A 10 8.55 -10.25 -16.25
CA VAL A 10 9.78 -9.52 -15.91
C VAL A 10 10.96 -10.49 -15.81
N ILE A 11 10.80 -11.62 -15.12
CA ILE A 11 11.85 -12.64 -14.98
C ILE A 11 12.22 -13.23 -16.34
N PHE A 12 11.22 -13.62 -17.14
CA PHE A 12 11.44 -14.20 -18.47
C PHE A 12 12.17 -13.24 -19.40
N LYS A 13 11.75 -11.96 -19.44
CA LYS A 13 12.43 -10.93 -20.23
C LYS A 13 13.84 -10.65 -19.72
N SER A 14 14.04 -10.67 -18.41
CA SER A 14 15.37 -10.48 -17.82
C SER A 14 16.34 -11.60 -18.17
N ILE A 15 15.86 -12.86 -18.20
CA ILE A 15 16.67 -14.00 -18.63
C ILE A 15 16.97 -13.93 -20.14
N LYS A 16 15.97 -13.57 -20.96
CA LYS A 16 16.11 -13.54 -22.44
C LYS A 16 17.05 -12.43 -22.93
N ASN A 17 17.11 -11.31 -22.23
CA ASN A 17 17.89 -10.14 -22.65
C ASN A 17 19.34 -10.16 -22.13
N ASP A 18 19.81 -11.30 -21.61
CA ASP A 18 20.94 -11.42 -20.69
C ASP A 18 20.77 -10.55 -19.44
N ILE A 19 21.16 -11.05 -18.26
CA ILE A 19 20.94 -10.35 -16.98
C ILE A 19 21.70 -9.01 -17.02
N GLY A 20 21.01 -7.92 -17.38
CA GLY A 20 21.61 -6.59 -17.53
C GLY A 20 21.52 -5.94 -18.91
N GLY A 21 20.82 -6.52 -19.88
CA GLY A 21 20.89 -6.08 -21.28
C GLY A 21 22.22 -6.50 -21.92
N PRO A 22 22.59 -5.98 -23.11
CA PRO A 22 23.89 -6.27 -23.71
C PRO A 22 24.97 -6.02 -22.66
N ALA A 23 25.67 -7.09 -22.28
CA ALA A 23 26.69 -7.05 -21.25
C ALA A 23 27.64 -5.88 -21.54
N ASP A 24 27.81 -5.02 -20.55
CA ASP A 24 28.83 -3.96 -20.51
C ASP A 24 28.61 -2.77 -21.46
N SER A 25 27.49 -2.03 -21.30
CA SER A 25 27.59 -0.58 -21.57
C SER A 25 28.26 0.10 -20.37
N PRO A 26 29.47 0.67 -20.51
CA PRO A 26 30.18 1.37 -19.42
C PRO A 26 29.44 2.62 -18.89
N SER A 27 28.30 2.96 -19.49
CA SER A 27 27.44 4.09 -19.14
C SER A 27 26.53 3.86 -17.93
N ASN A 28 26.28 2.61 -17.49
CA ASN A 28 25.29 2.31 -16.45
C ASN A 28 25.80 1.29 -15.40
N PRO A 29 26.67 1.72 -14.46
CA PRO A 29 27.20 0.85 -13.42
C PRO A 29 26.15 0.51 -12.35
N VAL A 30 26.31 -0.67 -11.73
CA VAL A 30 25.47 -1.14 -10.62
C VAL A 30 25.69 -0.26 -9.39
N GLN A 31 24.63 0.39 -8.92
CA GLN A 31 24.66 1.17 -7.68
C GLN A 31 24.22 0.30 -6.52
N TRP A 32 25.18 -0.09 -5.69
CA TRP A 32 24.91 -0.93 -4.51
C TRP A 32 24.38 -0.14 -3.31
N TRP A 33 24.70 1.15 -3.22
CA TRP A 33 24.31 2.02 -2.13
C TRP A 33 23.40 3.15 -2.62
N PRO A 34 22.37 3.52 -1.83
CA PRO A 34 21.52 4.66 -2.14
C PRO A 34 22.33 5.96 -2.04
N LYS A 35 22.12 6.86 -2.99
CA LYS A 35 22.70 8.21 -2.97
C LYS A 35 21.97 9.12 -1.99
N ASP A 36 20.65 8.93 -1.86
CA ASP A 36 19.78 9.78 -1.07
C ASP A 36 19.14 9.02 0.09
N PHE A 37 19.30 9.54 1.30
CA PHE A 37 18.67 8.98 2.49
C PHE A 37 17.14 9.10 2.45
N GLY A 38 16.60 10.14 1.81
CA GLY A 38 15.16 10.32 1.62
C GLY A 38 14.53 9.25 0.73
N GLY A 39 15.23 8.83 -0.32
CA GLY A 39 14.82 7.70 -1.17
C GLY A 39 14.78 6.39 -0.39
N LEU A 40 15.76 6.15 0.48
CA LEU A 40 15.79 4.98 1.36
C LEU A 40 14.59 4.96 2.32
N LEU A 41 14.27 6.08 2.97
CA LEU A 41 13.10 6.17 3.87
C LEU A 41 11.78 5.90 3.14
N THR A 42 11.66 6.42 1.91
CA THR A 42 10.50 6.18 1.05
C THR A 42 10.39 4.70 0.66
N ALA A 43 11.52 4.06 0.31
CA ALA A 43 11.56 2.64 0.00
C ALA A 43 11.18 1.77 1.20
N ILE A 44 11.64 2.11 2.42
CA ILE A 44 11.24 1.41 3.66
C ILE A 44 9.73 1.54 3.88
N ALA A 45 9.16 2.73 3.66
CA ALA A 45 7.71 2.94 3.79
C ALA A 45 6.91 2.10 2.78
N ILE A 46 7.32 2.08 1.51
CA ILE A 46 6.70 1.27 0.45
C ILE A 46 6.83 -0.24 0.76
N ALA A 47 8.00 -0.68 1.23
CA ALA A 47 8.22 -2.07 1.63
C ALA A 47 7.30 -2.44 2.81
N GLY A 48 7.19 -1.57 3.82
CA GLY A 48 6.24 -1.76 4.93
C GLY A 48 4.80 -1.89 4.44
N LEU A 49 4.39 -1.04 3.49
CA LEU A 49 3.06 -1.11 2.89
C LEU A 49 2.82 -2.41 2.12
N THR A 50 3.83 -2.90 1.39
CA THR A 50 3.75 -4.12 0.59
C THR A 50 3.47 -5.35 1.46
N PHE A 51 4.02 -5.38 2.67
CA PHE A 51 3.76 -6.45 3.65
C PHE A 51 2.57 -6.15 4.58
N SER A 52 1.79 -5.09 4.32
CA SER A 52 0.62 -4.76 5.11
C SER A 52 -0.58 -5.61 4.67
N CYS A 53 -0.86 -6.67 5.43
CA CYS A 53 -2.07 -7.50 5.24
C CYS A 53 -3.12 -7.33 6.36
N HIS A 54 -2.84 -6.45 7.32
CA HIS A 54 -3.55 -6.37 8.60
C HIS A 54 -5.04 -6.05 8.44
N PHE A 55 -5.41 -5.23 7.45
CA PHE A 55 -6.81 -4.87 7.19
C PHE A 55 -7.64 -6.04 6.63
N ASN A 56 -7.00 -7.05 6.03
CA ASN A 56 -7.67 -8.23 5.49
C ASN A 56 -7.86 -9.35 6.52
N ILE A 57 -7.26 -9.24 7.73
CA ILE A 57 -7.32 -10.30 8.73
C ILE A 57 -8.73 -10.48 9.32
N LEU A 58 -9.48 -9.38 9.48
CA LEU A 58 -10.83 -9.41 10.06
C LEU A 58 -11.85 -10.04 9.10
N PRO A 59 -11.92 -9.64 7.81
CA PRO A 59 -12.74 -10.36 6.83
C PRO A 59 -12.35 -11.84 6.71
N MET A 60 -11.05 -12.15 6.65
CA MET A 60 -10.58 -13.54 6.58
C MET A 60 -11.04 -14.35 7.78
N HIS A 61 -11.07 -13.76 8.98
CA HIS A 61 -11.57 -14.46 10.17
C HIS A 61 -13.05 -14.85 10.03
N GLY A 62 -13.88 -13.98 9.45
CA GLY A 62 -15.32 -14.24 9.27
C GLY A 62 -15.61 -15.36 8.27
N GLU A 63 -14.79 -15.50 7.24
CA GLU A 63 -14.97 -16.49 6.16
C GLU A 63 -14.39 -17.89 6.48
N LEU A 64 -13.50 -17.98 7.47
CA LEU A 64 -12.80 -19.23 7.77
C LEU A 64 -13.69 -20.19 8.60
N GLN A 65 -14.01 -21.37 8.05
CA GLN A 65 -14.82 -22.40 8.74
C GLN A 65 -14.21 -22.87 10.07
N TYR A 66 -12.88 -23.11 10.10
CA TYR A 66 -12.16 -23.56 11.30
C TYR A 66 -11.24 -22.46 11.83
N GLN A 67 -11.73 -21.69 12.79
CA GLN A 67 -11.10 -20.45 13.27
C GLN A 67 -9.98 -20.66 14.30
N THR A 68 -9.22 -21.76 14.23
CA THR A 68 -8.13 -22.03 15.18
C THR A 68 -6.94 -21.08 15.00
N ARG A 69 -6.22 -20.79 16.08
CA ARG A 69 -4.99 -19.96 16.04
C ARG A 69 -3.92 -20.55 15.13
N ALA A 70 -3.80 -21.87 15.11
CA ALA A 70 -2.81 -22.58 14.29
C ALA A 70 -3.12 -22.42 12.78
N ASN A 71 -4.37 -22.63 12.37
CA ASN A 71 -4.78 -22.51 10.96
C ASN A 71 -4.53 -21.09 10.43
N LYS A 72 -4.97 -20.07 11.18
CA LYS A 72 -4.75 -18.66 10.81
C LYS A 72 -3.27 -18.34 10.69
N ARG A 73 -2.45 -18.84 11.61
CA ARG A 73 -1.00 -18.62 11.62
C ARG A 73 -0.33 -19.26 10.40
N ILE A 74 -0.71 -20.49 10.04
CA ILE A 74 -0.19 -21.17 8.86
C ILE A 74 -0.55 -20.37 7.60
N ILE A 75 -1.83 -20.02 7.43
CA ILE A 75 -2.31 -19.23 6.27
C ILE A 75 -1.56 -17.90 6.15
N LEU A 76 -1.36 -17.20 7.28
CA LEU A 76 -0.67 -15.91 7.30
C LEU A 76 0.81 -16.07 6.90
N TYR A 77 1.53 -17.00 7.52
CA TYR A 77 2.96 -17.17 7.24
C TYR A 77 3.21 -17.70 5.83
N THR A 78 2.37 -18.60 5.30
CA THR A 78 2.52 -19.07 3.92
C THR A 78 2.27 -17.95 2.92
N ALA A 79 1.20 -17.15 3.11
CA ALA A 79 0.90 -16.00 2.26
C ALA A 79 2.01 -14.94 2.29
N MET A 80 2.56 -14.64 3.47
CA MET A 80 3.68 -13.72 3.62
C MET A 80 4.95 -14.24 2.96
N THR A 81 5.26 -15.52 3.13
CA THR A 81 6.46 -16.14 2.53
C THR A 81 6.37 -16.12 1.01
N ILE A 82 5.23 -16.49 0.42
CA ILE A 82 5.01 -16.44 -1.04
C ILE A 82 5.20 -15.01 -1.55
N THR A 83 4.59 -14.03 -0.87
CA THR A 83 4.68 -12.61 -1.26
C THR A 83 6.12 -12.09 -1.16
N TYR A 84 6.83 -12.43 -0.09
CA TYR A 84 8.23 -12.07 0.10
C TYR A 84 9.12 -12.62 -1.02
N VAL A 85 9.00 -13.92 -1.33
CA VAL A 85 9.79 -14.57 -2.38
C VAL A 85 9.50 -13.95 -3.75
N LEU A 86 8.23 -13.75 -4.12
CA LEU A 86 7.86 -13.13 -5.39
C LEU A 86 8.42 -11.72 -5.52
N ASN A 87 8.26 -10.88 -4.49
CA ASN A 87 8.79 -9.53 -4.51
C ASN A 87 10.32 -9.52 -4.59
N LEU A 88 11.01 -10.41 -3.87
CA LEU A 88 12.46 -10.52 -3.92
C LEU A 88 12.95 -10.86 -5.34
N PHE A 89 12.33 -11.84 -5.99
CA PHE A 89 12.69 -12.22 -7.36
C PHE A 89 12.43 -11.09 -8.36
N VAL A 90 11.27 -10.44 -8.29
CA VAL A 90 10.96 -9.32 -9.19
C VAL A 90 11.87 -8.13 -8.96
N SER A 91 12.13 -7.78 -7.69
CA SER A 91 13.05 -6.70 -7.35
C SER A 91 14.47 -7.01 -7.81
N PHE A 92 14.94 -8.25 -7.65
CA PHE A 92 16.26 -8.68 -8.10
C PHE A 92 16.38 -8.57 -9.64
N PHE A 93 15.57 -9.31 -10.39
CA PHE A 93 15.64 -9.32 -11.86
C PHE A 93 15.30 -7.95 -12.47
N GLY A 94 14.30 -7.25 -11.92
CA GLY A 94 13.94 -5.90 -12.36
C GLY A 94 15.04 -4.88 -12.12
N PHE A 95 15.75 -4.96 -10.99
CA PHE A 95 16.88 -4.08 -10.70
C PHE A 95 18.05 -4.32 -11.65
N PHE A 96 18.44 -5.57 -11.84
CA PHE A 96 19.56 -5.90 -12.72
C PHE A 96 19.28 -5.55 -14.19
N GLN A 97 18.04 -5.69 -14.65
CA GLN A 97 17.66 -5.41 -16.04
C GLN A 97 17.84 -3.95 -16.45
N PHE A 98 17.55 -3.00 -15.55
CA PHE A 98 17.41 -1.58 -15.90
C PHE A 98 18.37 -0.65 -15.13
N ARG A 99 18.88 -1.12 -13.98
CA ARG A 99 19.87 -0.46 -13.12
C ARG A 99 19.47 0.99 -12.80
N GLN A 100 20.25 1.99 -13.25
CA GLN A 100 19.98 3.38 -12.91
C GLN A 100 18.73 3.96 -13.57
N TYR A 101 18.23 3.36 -14.66
CA TYR A 101 17.08 3.85 -15.42
C TYR A 101 15.77 3.14 -15.08
N ILE A 102 15.57 2.76 -13.82
CA ILE A 102 14.32 2.16 -13.35
C ILE A 102 13.31 3.27 -13.06
N ASP A 103 12.16 3.20 -13.72
CA ASP A 103 11.01 4.03 -13.40
C ASP A 103 10.23 3.43 -12.20
N GLN A 104 9.46 4.26 -11.49
CA GLN A 104 8.63 3.85 -10.35
C GLN A 104 7.62 2.76 -10.73
N ASP A 105 7.17 2.76 -11.99
CA ASP A 105 6.41 1.70 -12.62
C ASP A 105 7.30 0.96 -13.62
N ILE A 106 7.73 -0.25 -13.25
CA ILE A 106 8.59 -1.09 -14.09
C ILE A 106 7.98 -1.38 -15.46
N THR A 107 6.65 -1.36 -15.58
CA THR A 107 5.99 -1.64 -16.86
C THR A 107 6.20 -0.51 -17.87
N LYS A 108 6.48 0.73 -17.43
CA LYS A 108 6.77 1.86 -18.32
C LYS A 108 8.15 1.75 -18.98
N ASN A 109 9.05 0.96 -18.40
CA ASN A 109 10.41 0.87 -18.92
C ASN A 109 10.55 -0.03 -20.15
N TYR A 110 9.56 -0.88 -20.39
CA TYR A 110 9.46 -1.74 -21.56
C TYR A 110 8.84 -0.99 -22.75
N ALA A 111 9.25 -1.35 -23.97
CA ALA A 111 8.73 -0.75 -25.20
C ALA A 111 7.20 -0.94 -25.33
N HIS A 112 6.54 -0.01 -26.03
CA HIS A 112 5.10 -0.09 -26.29
C HIS A 112 4.71 -1.17 -27.30
N ASP A 113 5.67 -1.70 -28.07
CA ASP A 113 5.43 -2.71 -29.10
C ASP A 113 5.45 -4.17 -28.56
N ASP A 114 5.92 -4.36 -27.31
CA ASP A 114 6.01 -5.69 -26.70
C ASP A 114 4.63 -6.23 -26.31
N VAL A 115 4.06 -7.12 -27.13
CA VAL A 115 2.74 -7.74 -26.93
C VAL A 115 2.60 -8.39 -25.55
N LEU A 116 3.62 -9.14 -25.10
CA LEU A 116 3.59 -9.82 -23.81
C LEU A 116 3.48 -8.85 -22.62
N VAL A 117 4.19 -7.73 -22.69
CA VAL A 117 4.14 -6.70 -21.64
C VAL A 117 2.81 -5.93 -21.71
N ASN A 118 2.30 -5.67 -22.92
CA ASN A 118 1.00 -5.03 -23.12
C ASN A 118 -0.15 -5.87 -22.54
N ILE A 119 -0.12 -7.19 -22.70
CA ILE A 119 -1.07 -8.10 -22.02
C ILE A 119 -0.98 -7.90 -20.50
N GLY A 120 0.24 -7.81 -19.95
CA GLY A 120 0.46 -7.54 -18.54
C GLY A 120 -0.10 -6.18 -18.09
N ARG A 121 0.08 -5.12 -18.88
CA ARG A 121 -0.46 -3.78 -18.62
C ARG A 121 -1.98 -3.79 -18.59
N VAL A 122 -2.63 -4.47 -19.55
CA VAL A 122 -4.09 -4.61 -19.59
C VAL A 122 -4.59 -5.42 -18.37
N ALA A 123 -3.91 -6.51 -18.02
CA ALA A 123 -4.26 -7.32 -16.85
C ALA A 123 -4.13 -6.52 -15.54
N LEU A 124 -3.09 -5.67 -15.42
CA LEU A 124 -2.90 -4.77 -14.28
C LEU A 124 -4.01 -3.71 -14.23
N ALA A 125 -4.32 -3.08 -15.35
CA ALA A 125 -5.39 -2.09 -15.44
C ALA A 125 -6.75 -2.69 -15.04
N LEU A 126 -7.07 -3.90 -15.54
CA LEU A 126 -8.30 -4.61 -15.19
C LEU A 126 -8.32 -4.98 -13.70
N THR A 127 -7.19 -5.43 -13.14
CA THR A 127 -7.08 -5.75 -11.71
C THR A 127 -7.33 -4.51 -10.85
N LEU A 128 -6.75 -3.36 -11.21
CA LEU A 128 -6.98 -2.09 -10.50
C LEU A 128 -8.43 -1.62 -10.62
N LEU A 129 -9.02 -1.74 -11.81
CA LEU A 129 -10.43 -1.39 -12.07
C LEU A 129 -11.38 -2.22 -11.19
N LEU A 130 -11.14 -3.52 -11.06
CA LEU A 130 -11.94 -4.41 -10.21
C LEU A 130 -11.65 -4.23 -8.71
N SER A 131 -10.45 -3.83 -8.34
CA SER A 131 -10.08 -3.59 -6.94
C SER A 131 -10.67 -2.29 -6.39
N PHE A 132 -10.83 -1.28 -7.23
CA PHE A 132 -11.37 0.02 -6.84
C PHE A 132 -12.75 -0.05 -6.15
N PRO A 133 -13.79 -0.71 -6.70
CA PRO A 133 -15.09 -0.81 -6.03
C PRO A 133 -15.02 -1.62 -4.71
N LEU A 134 -14.16 -2.63 -4.64
CA LEU A 134 -13.96 -3.44 -3.43
C LEU A 134 -13.36 -2.61 -2.29
N LEU A 135 -12.45 -1.67 -2.60
CA LEU A 135 -11.83 -0.77 -1.63
C LEU A 135 -12.75 0.37 -1.20
N ILE A 136 -13.65 0.83 -2.08
CA ILE A 136 -14.64 1.85 -1.72
C ILE A 136 -15.62 1.35 -0.66
N PHE A 137 -16.00 0.06 -0.70
CA PHE A 137 -16.96 -0.52 0.26
C PHE A 137 -16.58 -0.29 1.74
N PRO A 138 -15.38 -0.68 2.22
CA PRO A 138 -14.97 -0.41 3.59
C PRO A 138 -14.75 1.08 3.87
N CYS A 139 -14.22 1.85 2.91
CA CYS A 139 -14.06 3.31 3.06
C CYS A 139 -15.41 4.00 3.32
N ARG A 140 -16.44 3.63 2.55
CA ARG A 140 -17.81 4.10 2.73
C ARG A 140 -18.36 3.70 4.09
N ALA A 141 -18.18 2.45 4.51
CA ALA A 141 -18.65 1.99 5.82
C ALA A 141 -18.03 2.79 6.98
N VAL A 142 -16.77 3.19 6.86
CA VAL A 142 -16.08 4.03 7.86
C VAL A 142 -16.61 5.46 7.84
N ILE A 143 -16.76 6.07 6.66
CA ILE A 143 -17.31 7.44 6.51
C ILE A 143 -18.71 7.52 7.08
N ASN A 144 -19.58 6.59 6.69
CA ASN A 144 -20.96 6.53 7.15
C ASN A 144 -21.00 6.43 8.69
N ARG A 145 -20.23 5.50 9.29
CA ARG A 145 -20.10 5.40 10.76
C ARG A 145 -19.58 6.67 11.41
N LEU A 146 -18.64 7.38 10.77
CA LEU A 146 -18.09 8.63 11.30
C LEU A 146 -19.13 9.74 11.28
N ILE A 147 -19.88 9.90 10.18
CA ILE A 147 -20.94 10.90 10.02
C ILE A 147 -22.00 10.71 11.10
N TRP A 148 -22.56 9.50 11.24
CA TRP A 148 -23.56 9.22 12.29
C TRP A 148 -23.03 9.42 13.70
N ARG A 149 -21.74 9.13 13.94
CA ARG A 149 -21.10 9.37 15.24
C ARG A 149 -20.96 10.86 15.54
N ILE A 150 -20.69 11.68 14.54
CA ILE A 150 -20.61 13.15 14.68
C ILE A 150 -22.02 13.69 14.93
N GLU A 151 -22.99 13.28 14.14
CA GLU A 151 -24.39 13.71 14.25
C GLU A 151 -24.97 13.37 15.63
N SER A 152 -24.79 12.13 16.10
CA SER A 152 -25.23 11.72 17.44
C SER A 152 -24.59 12.53 18.57
N LYS A 153 -23.29 12.87 18.48
CA LYS A 153 -22.63 13.74 19.49
C LYS A 153 -23.20 15.15 19.49
N THR A 154 -23.44 15.73 18.31
CA THR A 154 -24.01 17.08 18.18
C THR A 154 -25.43 17.13 18.74
N LEU A 155 -26.24 16.09 18.49
CA LEU A 155 -27.60 15.98 19.04
C LEU A 155 -27.61 15.77 20.56
N LEU A 156 -26.67 14.99 21.10
CA LEU A 156 -26.50 14.81 22.55
C LEU A 156 -26.13 16.11 23.26
N GLN A 157 -25.40 17.00 22.58
CA GLN A 157 -24.98 18.28 23.14
C GLN A 157 -26.08 19.34 23.13
N SER A 158 -27.06 19.23 22.23
CA SER A 158 -28.18 20.17 22.15
C SER A 158 -29.37 19.83 23.06
N GLN A 159 -29.61 18.55 23.41
CA GLN A 159 -30.66 18.15 24.37
C GLN A 159 -30.28 16.97 25.31
N PRO A 160 -29.94 17.23 26.58
CA PRO A 160 -29.48 16.19 27.52
C PRO A 160 -30.55 15.19 28.00
N SER A 161 -31.85 15.50 27.85
CA SER A 161 -32.97 14.62 28.26
C SER A 161 -33.30 13.50 27.25
N MET A 162 -32.68 13.50 26.06
CA MET A 162 -32.85 12.50 24.98
C MET A 162 -31.67 11.51 24.89
N ALA A 163 -30.78 11.50 25.88
CA ALA A 163 -29.57 10.65 25.88
C ALA A 163 -29.89 9.14 25.88
N SER A 164 -30.98 8.72 26.52
CA SER A 164 -31.41 7.31 26.55
C SER A 164 -31.99 6.83 25.21
N ARG A 165 -32.74 7.69 24.50
CA ARG A 165 -33.34 7.37 23.18
C ARG A 165 -32.34 7.43 22.03
N SER A 166 -31.30 8.26 22.12
CA SER A 166 -30.27 8.39 21.08
C SER A 166 -29.28 7.21 21.06
N LEU A 167 -28.99 6.60 22.21
CA LEU A 167 -28.19 5.37 22.28
C LEU A 167 -28.92 4.19 21.61
N GLU A 168 -30.24 4.11 21.80
CA GLU A 168 -31.12 3.14 21.16
C GLU A 168 -31.30 3.45 19.66
N TYR A 169 -31.34 4.73 19.26
CA TYR A 169 -31.33 5.15 17.85
C TYR A 169 -30.03 4.76 17.14
N VAL A 170 -28.85 5.01 17.73
CA VAL A 170 -27.55 4.55 17.18
C VAL A 170 -27.49 3.02 17.08
N SER A 171 -28.20 2.29 17.95
CA SER A 171 -28.36 0.83 17.84
C SER A 171 -29.35 0.40 16.74
N ASN A 172 -30.38 1.22 16.48
CA ASN A 172 -31.40 1.01 15.45
C ASN A 172 -30.98 1.52 14.05
N VAL A 173 -29.80 2.12 13.90
CA VAL A 173 -29.20 2.54 12.60
C VAL A 173 -28.82 1.33 11.70
N THR A 174 -29.05 0.09 12.13
CA THR A 174 -29.12 -1.06 11.23
C THR A 174 -30.46 -1.23 10.50
N GLY A 175 -31.53 -0.52 10.92
CA GLY A 175 -32.90 -0.71 10.42
C GLY A 175 -33.38 0.26 9.33
N THR A 176 -32.93 1.52 9.34
CA THR A 176 -33.20 2.48 8.26
C THR A 176 -31.90 2.80 7.55
N GLY A 177 -31.59 2.02 6.50
CA GLY A 177 -30.42 2.27 5.67
C GLY A 177 -30.41 3.71 5.15
N PRO A 178 -29.22 4.34 4.96
CA PRO A 178 -29.16 5.70 4.42
C PRO A 178 -29.90 5.76 3.10
N SER A 179 -30.56 6.87 2.79
CA SER A 179 -31.29 7.03 1.53
C SER A 179 -30.36 6.73 0.35
N ARG A 180 -30.87 6.13 -0.73
CA ARG A 180 -30.08 5.79 -1.93
C ARG A 180 -29.27 6.98 -2.45
N LEU A 181 -29.78 8.20 -2.23
CA LEU A 181 -29.10 9.45 -2.55
C LEU A 181 -27.83 9.65 -1.72
N MET A 182 -27.87 9.45 -0.40
CA MET A 182 -26.68 9.57 0.45
C MET A 182 -25.60 8.56 0.06
N TRP A 183 -26.00 7.34 -0.34
CA TRP A 183 -25.05 6.32 -0.84
C TRP A 183 -24.35 6.76 -2.12
N LEU A 184 -25.10 7.36 -3.06
CA LEU A 184 -24.56 7.88 -4.30
C LEU A 184 -23.65 9.08 -4.06
N LEU A 185 -24.02 9.97 -3.13
CA LEU A 185 -23.21 11.14 -2.77
C LEU A 185 -21.89 10.72 -2.09
N GLU A 186 -21.92 9.80 -1.13
CA GLU A 186 -20.70 9.30 -0.46
C GLU A 186 -19.74 8.64 -1.45
N THR A 187 -20.28 7.79 -2.33
CA THR A 187 -19.49 7.09 -3.34
C THR A 187 -18.95 8.08 -4.37
N GLY A 188 -19.78 9.00 -4.86
CA GLY A 188 -19.39 10.05 -5.80
C GLY A 188 -18.29 10.95 -5.23
N LEU A 189 -18.40 11.34 -3.96
CA LEU A 189 -17.38 12.11 -3.26
C LEU A 189 -16.04 11.37 -3.19
N LEU A 190 -16.06 10.08 -2.79
CA LEU A 190 -14.85 9.25 -2.74
C LEU A 190 -14.16 9.13 -4.10
N VAL A 191 -14.93 8.90 -5.16
CA VAL A 191 -14.41 8.79 -6.53
C VAL A 191 -13.86 10.14 -7.00
N PHE A 192 -14.59 11.22 -6.75
CA PHE A 192 -14.16 12.57 -7.14
C PHE A 192 -12.86 12.97 -6.45
N VAL A 193 -12.74 12.77 -5.13
CA VAL A 193 -11.50 13.04 -4.39
C VAL A 193 -10.35 12.18 -4.92
N GLY A 194 -10.60 10.89 -5.19
CA GLY A 194 -9.61 10.00 -5.80
C GLY A 194 -9.12 10.48 -7.17
N TYR A 195 -10.05 10.96 -8.02
CA TYR A 195 -9.71 11.52 -9.34
C TYR A 195 -8.87 12.80 -9.23
N ILE A 196 -9.26 13.72 -8.35
CA ILE A 196 -8.51 14.96 -8.11
C ILE A 196 -7.08 14.66 -7.64
N LEU A 197 -6.91 13.72 -6.70
CA LEU A 197 -5.58 13.30 -6.24
C LEU A 197 -4.75 12.69 -7.37
N ALA A 198 -5.35 11.85 -8.21
CA ALA A 198 -4.66 11.25 -9.35
C ALA A 198 -4.24 12.29 -10.41
N TYR A 199 -5.00 13.37 -10.57
CA TYR A 199 -4.65 14.47 -11.47
C TYR A 199 -3.44 15.27 -10.97
N TYR A 200 -3.37 15.57 -9.66
CA TYR A 200 -2.28 16.37 -9.10
C TYR A 200 -1.01 15.57 -8.79
N ILE A 201 -1.12 14.28 -8.46
CA ILE A 201 0.01 13.44 -8.04
C ILE A 201 0.17 12.27 -9.02
N PRO A 202 0.92 12.45 -10.13
CA PRO A 202 1.14 11.38 -11.12
C PRO A 202 2.19 10.35 -10.67
N GLN A 203 2.87 10.60 -9.54
CA GLN A 203 3.94 9.75 -9.02
C GLN A 203 3.41 8.68 -8.07
N VAL A 204 3.43 7.43 -8.54
CA VAL A 204 2.92 6.28 -7.80
C VAL A 204 3.76 6.00 -6.55
N ALA A 205 5.08 6.16 -6.61
CA ALA A 205 5.95 5.94 -5.45
C ALA A 205 5.70 6.93 -4.32
N MET A 206 5.34 8.18 -4.64
CA MET A 206 5.01 9.20 -3.64
C MET A 206 3.75 8.81 -2.86
N VAL A 207 2.71 8.37 -3.56
CA VAL A 207 1.45 7.92 -2.94
C VAL A 207 1.69 6.70 -2.06
N TRP A 208 2.41 5.69 -2.56
CA TRP A 208 2.72 4.49 -1.76
C TRP A 208 3.63 4.80 -0.56
N GLY A 209 4.59 5.70 -0.73
CA GLY A 209 5.45 6.17 0.36
C GLY A 209 4.65 6.85 1.46
N PHE A 210 3.75 7.77 1.11
CA PHE A 210 2.90 8.48 2.06
C PHE A 210 1.92 7.53 2.79
N VAL A 211 1.21 6.67 2.04
CA VAL A 211 0.28 5.69 2.60
C VAL A 211 1.01 4.70 3.51
N GLY A 212 2.20 4.26 3.13
CA GLY A 212 3.05 3.41 3.95
C GLY A 212 3.54 4.10 5.22
N ALA A 213 4.03 5.33 5.10
CA ALA A 213 4.57 6.11 6.21
C ALA A 213 3.52 6.35 7.31
N ILE A 214 2.29 6.69 6.95
CA ILE A 214 1.23 6.98 7.91
C ILE A 214 0.45 5.72 8.27
N GLY A 215 -0.15 5.08 7.27
CA GLY A 215 -1.09 3.97 7.47
C GLY A 215 -0.42 2.75 8.09
N THR A 216 0.69 2.31 7.51
CA THR A 216 1.40 1.11 8.01
C THR A 216 2.02 1.37 9.38
N THR A 217 2.63 2.55 9.60
CA THR A 217 3.25 2.87 10.89
C THR A 217 2.24 2.88 12.03
N LEU A 218 1.06 3.48 11.79
CA LEU A 218 -0.04 3.46 12.76
C LEU A 218 -0.50 2.02 13.05
N MET A 219 -0.69 1.20 12.01
CA MET A 219 -1.24 -0.15 12.15
C MET A 219 -0.27 -1.16 12.73
N ILE A 220 1.04 -1.03 12.48
CA ILE A 220 2.05 -2.00 12.92
C ILE A 220 2.73 -1.57 14.22
N TYR A 221 3.16 -0.31 14.33
CA TYR A 221 4.02 0.13 15.44
C TYR A 221 3.26 0.82 16.57
N ILE A 222 2.13 1.48 16.30
CA ILE A 222 1.42 2.29 17.32
C ILE A 222 0.22 1.54 17.90
N LEU A 223 -0.67 1.04 17.05
CA LEU A 223 -1.97 0.50 17.46
C LEU A 223 -1.86 -0.84 18.24
N PRO A 224 -1.05 -1.83 17.83
CA PRO A 224 -0.92 -3.07 18.59
C PRO A 224 -0.31 -2.88 19.98
N PRO A 225 0.80 -2.11 20.17
CA PRO A 225 1.32 -1.81 21.50
C PRO A 225 0.36 -0.99 22.35
N ALA A 226 -0.34 -0.01 21.78
CA ALA A 226 -1.34 0.77 22.50
C ALA A 226 -2.45 -0.13 23.05
N PHE A 227 -2.96 -1.07 22.26
CA PHE A 227 -3.94 -2.06 22.74
C PHE A 227 -3.35 -3.02 23.76
N TYR A 228 -2.11 -3.50 23.56
CA TYR A 228 -1.45 -4.38 24.51
C TYR A 228 -1.29 -3.73 25.89
N LEU A 229 -0.84 -2.48 25.93
CA LEU A 229 -0.67 -1.70 27.16
C LEU A 229 -2.03 -1.35 27.80
N ARG A 230 -3.05 -1.04 26.99
CA ARG A 230 -4.42 -0.79 27.46
C ARG A 230 -5.14 -2.04 27.96
N VAL A 231 -4.75 -3.24 27.54
CA VAL A 231 -5.31 -4.49 28.09
C VAL A 231 -4.57 -4.90 29.37
N ARG A 232 -3.27 -4.59 29.48
CA ARG A 232 -2.45 -4.86 30.67
C ARG A 232 -2.30 -3.65 31.59
N ILE A 233 -3.41 -3.09 32.06
CA ILE A 233 -3.42 -1.84 32.85
C ILE A 233 -2.71 -2.00 34.22
N HIS A 234 -2.61 -3.21 34.79
CA HIS A 234 -1.93 -3.43 36.08
C HIS A 234 -1.24 -4.79 36.18
N PRO A 235 0.01 -4.94 35.69
CA PRO A 235 0.80 -6.12 36.03
C PRO A 235 1.43 -5.96 37.44
N PRO A 236 1.59 -7.05 38.19
CA PRO A 236 2.25 -7.03 39.49
C PRO A 236 3.76 -6.72 39.41
N ARG A 237 4.39 -6.80 38.22
CA ARG A 237 5.79 -6.43 37.95
C ARG A 237 5.92 -5.92 36.51
N PRO A 238 6.80 -4.94 36.22
CA PRO A 238 7.09 -4.55 34.84
C PRO A 238 7.72 -5.75 34.11
N ASP A 239 7.01 -6.28 33.11
CA ASP A 239 7.48 -7.37 32.25
C ASP A 239 8.29 -6.78 31.10
N LEU A 240 9.35 -7.47 30.65
CA LEU A 240 10.17 -7.07 29.50
C LEU A 240 9.31 -6.77 28.28
N LYS A 241 8.19 -7.49 28.14
CA LYS A 241 7.20 -7.33 27.07
C LYS A 241 6.49 -5.98 27.08
N GLN A 242 6.27 -5.38 28.25
CA GLN A 242 5.69 -4.04 28.34
C GLN A 242 6.69 -2.95 28.01
N ILE A 243 7.94 -3.10 28.46
CA ILE A 243 9.02 -2.19 28.08
C ILE A 243 9.22 -2.25 26.57
N ALA A 244 9.24 -3.45 25.98
CA ALA A 244 9.31 -3.64 24.54
C ALA A 244 8.10 -3.02 23.82
N ALA A 245 6.88 -3.10 24.37
CA ALA A 245 5.70 -2.47 23.79
C ALA A 245 5.79 -0.93 23.80
N TRP A 246 6.22 -0.33 24.91
CA TRP A 246 6.48 1.12 24.98
C TRP A 246 7.59 1.55 24.03
N GLY A 247 8.69 0.79 23.97
CA GLY A 247 9.78 1.02 23.04
C GLY A 247 9.30 0.99 21.59
N LEU A 248 8.53 -0.04 21.21
CA LEU A 248 7.98 -0.17 19.87
C LEU A 248 7.04 1.00 19.50
N MET A 249 6.22 1.44 20.45
CA MET A 249 5.33 2.59 20.26
C MET A 249 6.13 3.88 20.05
N LEU A 250 7.17 4.13 20.86
CA LEU A 250 8.04 5.30 20.72
C LEU A 250 8.80 5.29 19.39
N THR A 251 9.35 4.14 18.99
CA THR A 251 9.99 3.99 17.68
C THR A 251 8.99 4.24 16.55
N GLY A 252 7.74 3.78 16.71
CA GLY A 252 6.67 4.03 15.77
C GLY A 252 6.37 5.52 15.58
N PHE A 253 6.30 6.29 16.67
CA PHE A 253 6.13 7.74 16.60
C PHE A 253 7.31 8.44 15.93
N ALA A 254 8.55 8.04 16.24
CA ALA A 254 9.74 8.61 15.59
C ALA A 254 9.74 8.33 14.08
N VAL A 255 9.48 7.08 13.68
CA VAL A 255 9.37 6.67 12.27
C VAL A 255 8.23 7.40 11.58
N LEU A 256 7.08 7.57 12.24
CA LEU A 256 5.94 8.31 11.69
C LEU A 256 6.34 9.75 11.36
N ILE A 257 7.01 10.46 12.28
CA ILE A 257 7.43 11.85 12.05
C ILE A 257 8.43 11.93 10.89
N VAL A 258 9.47 11.10 10.91
CA VAL A 258 10.55 11.14 9.91
C VAL A 258 10.03 10.75 8.52
N CYS A 259 9.29 9.65 8.40
CA CYS A 259 8.76 9.19 7.12
C CYS A 259 7.65 10.11 6.59
N THR A 260 6.85 10.71 7.47
CA THR A 260 5.83 11.69 7.06
C THR A 260 6.50 12.96 6.55
N TYR A 261 7.51 13.48 7.27
CA TYR A 261 8.29 14.63 6.81
C TYR A 261 8.90 14.36 5.43
N GLN A 262 9.54 13.20 5.24
CA GLN A 262 10.08 12.83 3.93
C GLN A 262 9.00 12.72 2.85
N SER A 263 7.83 12.18 3.19
CA SER A 263 6.72 12.07 2.24
C SER A 263 6.22 13.46 1.81
N PHE A 264 6.14 14.42 2.74
CA PHE A 264 5.82 15.82 2.41
C PHE A 264 6.92 16.50 1.60
N ALA A 265 8.19 16.26 1.93
CA ALA A 265 9.31 16.78 1.14
C ALA A 265 9.25 16.27 -0.30
N ASN A 266 8.94 14.98 -0.50
CA ASN A 266 8.76 14.41 -1.85
C ASN A 266 7.56 15.02 -2.60
N VAL A 267 6.53 15.52 -1.90
CA VAL A 267 5.39 16.21 -2.54
C VAL A 267 5.79 17.59 -3.07
N ILE A 268 6.66 18.29 -2.33
CA ILE A 268 7.15 19.63 -2.72
C ILE A 268 8.23 19.52 -3.79
N ASP A 269 9.21 18.65 -3.56
CA ASP A 269 10.30 18.34 -4.47
C ASP A 269 10.10 16.92 -5.04
N PRO A 270 9.37 16.79 -6.16
CA PRO A 270 9.05 15.49 -6.73
C PRO A 270 10.31 14.71 -7.11
N ILE A 271 10.24 13.38 -6.92
CA ILE A 271 11.34 12.48 -7.30
C ILE A 271 11.57 12.66 -8.81
N PRO A 272 12.80 13.00 -9.25
CA PRO A 272 13.05 13.25 -10.65
C PRO A 272 12.79 11.98 -11.46
N ASN A 273 12.00 12.11 -12.53
CA ASN A 273 11.78 11.01 -13.45
C ASN A 273 13.10 10.65 -14.12
N VAL A 274 13.44 9.37 -14.13
CA VAL A 274 14.68 8.94 -14.75
C VAL A 274 14.50 8.87 -16.26
N VAL A 275 14.98 9.91 -16.96
CA VAL A 275 14.95 9.99 -18.42
C VAL A 275 16.20 9.31 -18.98
N ARG A 276 16.03 8.29 -19.83
CA ARG A 276 17.14 7.72 -20.61
C ARG A 276 17.70 8.80 -21.55
N PRO A 277 19.02 8.98 -21.66
CA PRO A 277 19.58 9.90 -22.65
C PRO A 277 19.11 9.51 -24.05
N HIS A 278 18.52 10.46 -24.77
CA HIS A 278 18.07 10.30 -26.15
C HIS A 278 19.28 10.02 -27.04
N GLY A 279 19.53 8.74 -27.33
CA GLY A 279 20.68 8.33 -28.15
C GLY A 279 20.80 6.83 -28.40
N VAL A 280 20.11 5.97 -27.63
CA VAL A 280 20.02 4.53 -27.94
C VAL A 280 18.64 4.23 -28.47
N SER A 281 18.42 4.58 -29.74
CA SER A 281 17.34 4.00 -30.53
C SER A 281 17.56 2.49 -30.62
N ASN A 282 16.49 1.71 -30.50
CA ASN A 282 16.48 0.27 -30.71
C ASN A 282 16.75 -0.05 -32.19
N SER A 283 18.00 0.06 -32.65
CA SER A 283 18.40 -0.32 -34.01
C SER A 283 18.97 -1.73 -34.12
N THR A 284 18.86 -2.59 -33.10
CA THR A 284 19.36 -3.98 -33.17
C THR A 284 18.29 -5.06 -33.06
N ALA A 285 17.00 -4.73 -33.18
CA ALA A 285 15.93 -5.71 -33.35
C ALA A 285 15.64 -5.96 -34.84
N SER A 286 16.66 -6.31 -35.62
CA SER A 286 16.51 -6.94 -36.92
C SER A 286 17.64 -7.96 -37.13
N PRO A 287 17.37 -9.26 -37.07
CA PRO A 287 18.05 -10.18 -37.95
C PRO A 287 17.35 -10.07 -39.30
N SER A 288 17.97 -9.32 -40.21
CA SER A 288 17.87 -9.60 -41.63
C SER A 288 18.41 -11.00 -41.90
N LEU A 289 17.62 -11.79 -42.64
CA LEU A 289 17.81 -13.17 -43.12
C LEU A 289 17.42 -14.29 -42.15
#